data_AF-A0A2J8TM56-F1
#
_entry.id   AF-A0A2J8TM56-F1
#
_cell.length_a   1.000
_cell.length_b   1.000
_cell.length_c   1.000
_cell.angle_alpha   90.00
_cell.angle_beta   90.00
_cell.angle_gamma   90.00
#
_symmetry.space_group_name_H-M   'P 1'
#
loop_
_entity.id
_entity.type
_entity.pdbx_description
1 polymer ?
#
loop_
_entity_poly.entity_id
_entity_poly.type
_entity_poly.pdbx_seq_one_letter_code
_entity_poly.pdbx_strand_id
1 'polypeptide(L)'
;REMTPGKDEDQLPFSKAADVYAFGTVWYELQARDWPLKNQAAEASIWQIGSGEGMKRVLTSASLGKEVSEILSACWAFDLQERPSFSLLMDMLEKLPKLNRRLSHPGHFWKSADINSSKVVPRFERFGLGVLESSNPKM
;
A
#
# COMPACT_ATOMS: atom_id res chain seq x y z
N ARG A 1 27.45 4.53 1.69
CA ARG A 1 27.55 3.83 0.38
C ARG A 1 27.13 4.84 -0.67
N GLU A 2 28.06 5.32 -1.49
CA GLU A 2 27.72 6.19 -2.62
C GLU A 2 27.13 5.32 -3.74
N MET A 3 25.99 5.74 -4.29
CA MET A 3 25.32 5.10 -5.43
C MET A 3 25.69 5.90 -6.67
N THR A 4 26.49 5.32 -7.56
CA THR A 4 26.95 5.98 -8.80
C THR A 4 26.27 5.32 -10.00
N PRO A 5 25.62 6.08 -10.91
CA PRO A 5 24.95 5.50 -12.07
C PRO A 5 25.96 4.79 -13.00
N GLY A 6 25.67 3.54 -13.39
CA GLY A 6 26.42 2.81 -14.44
C GLY A 6 27.15 1.53 -14.02
N LYS A 7 27.00 1.07 -12.77
CA LYS A 7 27.43 -0.28 -12.36
C LYS A 7 26.20 -1.19 -12.26
N ASP A 8 26.25 -2.36 -12.89
CA ASP A 8 25.22 -3.40 -12.79
C ASP A 8 25.03 -3.94 -11.36
N GLU A 9 25.89 -3.53 -10.42
CA GLU A 9 25.81 -3.74 -8.97
C GLU A 9 24.56 -3.11 -8.31
N ASP A 10 23.84 -2.23 -9.02
CA ASP A 10 22.67 -1.51 -8.52
C ASP A 10 21.33 -2.06 -9.05
N GLN A 11 21.35 -3.18 -9.79
CA GLN A 11 20.13 -3.80 -10.31
C GLN A 11 19.48 -4.71 -9.27
N LEU A 12 18.52 -4.17 -8.51
CA LEU A 12 17.64 -5.00 -7.67
C LEU A 12 16.75 -5.88 -8.56
N PRO A 13 16.40 -7.11 -8.12
CA PRO A 13 15.59 -8.06 -8.90
C PRO A 13 14.11 -7.68 -8.88
N PHE A 14 13.76 -6.54 -9.49
CA PHE A 14 12.39 -6.10 -9.64
C PHE A 14 11.59 -7.06 -10.53
N SER A 15 10.33 -7.27 -10.18
CA SER A 15 9.44 -8.17 -10.91
C SER A 15 7.97 -7.82 -10.62
N LYS A 16 7.06 -8.33 -11.46
CA LYS A 16 5.61 -8.21 -11.21
C LYS A 16 5.20 -8.78 -9.85
N ALA A 17 5.87 -9.84 -9.39
CA ALA A 17 5.64 -10.43 -8.07
C ALA A 17 6.13 -9.51 -6.93
N ALA A 18 7.16 -8.69 -7.16
CA ALA A 18 7.56 -7.64 -6.22
C ALA A 18 6.52 -6.51 -6.14
N ASP A 19 5.92 -6.12 -7.27
CA ASP A 19 4.84 -5.13 -7.31
C ASP A 19 3.60 -5.63 -6.55
N VAL A 20 3.26 -6.91 -6.66
CA VAL A 20 2.16 -7.54 -5.89
C VAL A 20 2.45 -7.52 -4.38
N TYR A 21 3.70 -7.73 -3.98
CA TYR A 21 4.10 -7.63 -2.57
C TYR A 21 3.96 -6.20 -2.04
N ALA A 22 4.41 -5.22 -2.83
CA ALA A 22 4.26 -3.80 -2.50
C ALA A 22 2.78 -3.39 -2.42
N PHE A 23 1.94 -3.89 -3.34
CA PHE A 23 0.49 -3.73 -3.25
C PHE A 23 -0.06 -4.30 -1.94
N GLY A 24 0.38 -5.50 -1.52
CA GLY A 24 -0.01 -6.09 -0.24
C GLY A 24 0.26 -5.15 0.94
N THR A 25 1.37 -4.44 0.92
CA THR A 25 1.71 -3.43 1.94
C THR A 25 0.76 -2.23 1.92
N VAL A 26 0.44 -1.69 0.75
CA VAL A 26 -0.56 -0.61 0.61
C VAL A 26 -1.95 -1.09 1.05
N TRP A 27 -2.31 -2.32 0.70
CA TRP A 27 -3.57 -2.91 1.12
C TRP A 27 -3.65 -3.07 2.64
N TYR A 28 -2.57 -3.53 3.29
CA TYR A 28 -2.49 -3.59 4.75
C TYR A 28 -2.67 -2.21 5.36
N GLU A 29 -1.98 -1.19 4.85
CA GLU A 29 -2.07 0.18 5.34
C GLU A 29 -3.52 0.70 5.27
N LEU A 30 -4.24 0.43 4.18
CA LEU A 30 -5.64 0.82 4.05
C LEU A 30 -6.56 0.15 5.08
N GLN A 31 -6.30 -1.12 5.40
CA GLN A 31 -7.15 -1.93 6.27
C GLN A 31 -6.83 -1.71 7.76
N ALA A 32 -5.55 -1.63 8.11
CA ALA A 32 -5.06 -1.44 9.47
C ALA A 32 -4.95 0.04 9.86
N ARG A 33 -4.97 0.97 8.88
CA ARG A 33 -4.67 2.41 9.03
C ARG A 33 -3.30 2.66 9.66
N ASP A 34 -2.37 1.76 9.38
CA ASP A 34 -1.05 1.74 10.01
C ASP A 34 -0.04 0.98 9.14
N TRP A 35 1.25 1.22 9.39
CA TRP A 35 2.31 0.58 8.64
C TRP A 35 2.75 -0.75 9.29
N PRO A 36 3.04 -1.81 8.52
CA PRO A 36 3.58 -3.04 9.09
C PRO A 36 4.96 -2.80 9.72
N LEU A 37 5.25 -3.49 10.82
CA LEU A 37 6.54 -3.39 11.54
C LEU A 37 6.94 -1.96 11.94
N LYS A 38 5.96 -1.09 12.24
CA LYS A 38 6.24 0.25 12.76
C LYS A 38 7.13 0.21 14.01
N ASN A 39 7.91 1.28 14.21
CA ASN A 39 8.80 1.46 15.37
C ASN A 39 9.92 0.42 15.50
N GLN A 40 10.26 -0.30 14.42
CA GLN A 40 11.43 -1.17 14.36
C GLN A 40 12.60 -0.45 13.69
N ALA A 41 13.82 -0.78 14.10
CA ALA A 41 15.03 -0.38 13.37
C ALA A 41 15.03 -1.00 11.96
N ALA A 42 15.67 -0.34 10.99
CA ALA A 42 15.68 -0.79 9.61
C ALA A 42 16.25 -2.21 9.47
N GLU A 43 17.30 -2.52 10.23
CA GLU A 43 17.96 -3.82 10.28
C GLU A 43 17.02 -4.92 10.79
N ALA A 44 16.24 -4.62 11.83
CA ALA A 44 15.25 -5.54 12.36
C ALA A 44 14.14 -5.79 11.34
N SER A 45 13.65 -4.74 10.67
CA SER A 45 12.65 -4.85 9.60
C SER A 45 13.16 -5.71 8.43
N ILE A 46 14.40 -5.48 7.98
CA ILE A 46 15.05 -6.25 6.91
C ILE A 46 15.10 -7.74 7.30
N TRP A 47 15.52 -8.06 8.52
CA TRP A 47 15.58 -9.46 8.98
C TRP A 47 14.20 -10.10 9.10
N GLN A 48 13.21 -9.39 9.66
CA GLN A 48 11.84 -9.87 9.82
C GLN A 48 11.17 -10.14 8.46
N ILE A 49 11.38 -9.26 7.48
CA ILE A 49 10.88 -9.43 6.11
C ILE A 49 11.64 -10.55 5.40
N GLY A 50 12.98 -10.53 5.45
CA GLY A 50 13.84 -11.50 4.77
C GLY A 50 13.76 -12.92 5.30
N SER A 51 13.30 -13.11 6.54
CA SER A 51 13.02 -14.44 7.10
C SER A 51 11.65 -15.00 6.71
N GLY A 52 10.77 -14.18 6.12
CA GLY A 52 9.39 -14.56 5.77
C GLY A 52 8.44 -14.73 6.97
N GLU A 53 8.94 -14.57 8.20
CA GLU A 53 8.17 -14.77 9.44
C GLU A 53 7.55 -13.48 9.96
N GLY A 54 8.19 -12.33 9.72
CA GLY A 54 7.73 -11.03 10.22
C GLY A 54 6.33 -10.67 9.72
N MET A 55 6.06 -10.87 8.43
CA MET A 55 4.75 -10.58 7.84
C MET A 55 3.66 -11.52 8.37
N LYS A 56 3.99 -12.80 8.62
CA LYS A 56 3.04 -13.74 9.22
C LYS A 56 2.61 -13.29 10.62
N ARG A 57 3.56 -12.84 11.44
CA ARG A 57 3.26 -12.29 12.78
C ARG A 57 2.41 -11.03 12.71
N VAL A 58 2.69 -10.14 11.76
CA VAL A 58 1.86 -8.95 11.51
C VAL A 58 0.41 -9.37 11.24
N LEU A 59 0.18 -10.34 10.34
CA LEU A 59 -1.17 -10.82 10.03
C LEU A 59 -1.86 -11.50 11.22
N THR A 60 -1.14 -12.31 12.00
CA THR A 60 -1.71 -12.97 13.19
C THR A 60 -2.08 -11.97 14.30
N SER A 61 -1.32 -10.89 14.44
CA SER A 61 -1.60 -9.85 15.44
C SER A 61 -2.65 -8.83 14.99
N ALA A 62 -2.83 -8.66 13.69
CA ALA A 62 -3.81 -7.74 13.12
C ALA A 62 -5.22 -8.34 13.22
N SER A 63 -6.16 -7.61 13.81
CA SER A 63 -7.57 -8.01 13.90
C SER A 63 -8.32 -7.72 12.59
N LEU A 64 -7.89 -8.36 11.49
CA LEU A 64 -8.46 -8.20 10.15
C LEU A 64 -9.47 -9.32 9.84
N GLY A 65 -10.42 -9.02 8.95
CA GLY A 65 -11.37 -10.02 8.46
C GLY A 65 -10.67 -11.13 7.67
N LYS A 66 -11.25 -12.34 7.67
CA LYS A 66 -10.66 -13.55 7.05
C LYS A 66 -10.25 -13.32 5.60
N GLU A 67 -11.15 -12.76 4.80
CA GLU A 67 -10.91 -12.54 3.37
C GLU A 67 -9.80 -11.50 3.13
N VAL A 68 -9.71 -10.48 3.99
CA VAL A 68 -8.63 -9.48 3.94
C VAL A 68 -7.28 -10.12 4.29
N SER A 69 -7.24 -10.93 5.36
CA SER A 69 -6.05 -11.66 5.77
C SER A 69 -5.57 -12.66 4.70
N GLU A 70 -6.50 -13.32 4.00
CA GLU A 70 -6.18 -14.22 2.89
C GLU A 70 -5.53 -13.49 1.72
N ILE A 71 -6.08 -12.33 1.31
CA ILE A 71 -5.48 -11.48 0.27
C ILE A 71 -4.07 -11.04 0.67
N LEU A 72 -3.90 -10.56 1.91
CA LEU A 72 -2.60 -10.12 2.41
C LEU A 72 -1.60 -11.27 2.48
N SER A 73 -2.03 -12.43 2.96
CA SER A 73 -1.17 -13.62 3.01
C SER A 73 -0.70 -14.04 1.61
N ALA A 74 -1.56 -13.93 0.58
CA ALA A 74 -1.18 -14.22 -0.79
C ALA A 74 -0.20 -13.19 -1.36
N CYS A 75 -0.42 -11.89 -1.09
CA CYS A 75 0.47 -10.82 -1.57
C CYS A 75 1.86 -10.89 -0.91
N TRP A 76 1.92 -11.24 0.38
CA TRP A 76 3.15 -11.36 1.16
C TRP A 76 3.74 -12.78 1.18
N ALA A 77 3.34 -13.65 0.25
CA ALA A 77 3.96 -14.96 0.11
C ALA A 77 5.49 -14.82 -0.06
N PHE A 78 6.23 -15.68 0.64
CA PHE A 78 7.69 -15.61 0.65
C PHE A 78 8.26 -16.03 -0.70
N ASP A 79 7.75 -17.13 -1.26
CA ASP A 79 8.04 -17.52 -2.64
C ASP A 79 7.33 -16.56 -3.61
N LEU A 80 8.10 -16.04 -4.57
CA LEU A 80 7.59 -15.13 -5.60
C LEU A 80 6.58 -15.83 -6.52
N GLN A 81 6.70 -17.15 -6.72
CA GLN A 81 5.80 -17.92 -7.58
C GLN A 81 4.44 -18.20 -6.93
N GLU A 82 4.36 -18.11 -5.60
CA GLU A 82 3.10 -18.26 -4.85
C GLU A 82 2.25 -16.97 -4.87
N ARG A 83 2.85 -15.84 -5.28
CA ARG A 83 2.12 -14.56 -5.35
C ARG A 83 1.18 -14.55 -6.56
N PRO A 84 -0.07 -14.10 -6.39
CA PRO A 84 -1.03 -14.06 -7.49
C PRO A 84 -0.62 -13.02 -8.54
N SER A 85 -1.08 -13.19 -9.77
CA SER A 85 -1.07 -12.10 -10.75
C SER A 85 -2.07 -11.01 -10.35
N PHE A 86 -1.89 -9.78 -10.86
CA PHE A 86 -2.87 -8.72 -10.62
C PHE A 86 -4.28 -9.07 -11.11
N SER A 87 -4.43 -9.84 -12.19
CA SER A 87 -5.75 -10.30 -12.66
C SER A 87 -6.43 -11.19 -11.62
N LEU A 88 -5.71 -12.17 -11.07
CA LEU A 88 -6.27 -13.04 -10.02
C LEU A 88 -6.54 -12.26 -8.72
N LEU A 89 -5.65 -11.34 -8.37
CA LEU A 89 -5.82 -10.47 -7.21
C LEU A 89 -7.07 -9.58 -7.33
N MET A 90 -7.36 -9.06 -8.53
CA MET A 90 -8.61 -8.34 -8.80
C MET A 90 -9.83 -9.24 -8.59
N ASP A 91 -9.81 -10.48 -9.08
CA ASP A 91 -10.89 -11.45 -8.85
C ASP A 91 -11.09 -11.74 -7.35
N MET A 92 -10.01 -11.78 -6.56
CA MET A 92 -10.08 -11.94 -5.10
C MET A 92 -10.73 -10.72 -4.44
N LEU A 93 -10.36 -9.51 -4.85
CA LEU A 93 -10.91 -8.25 -4.34
C LEU A 93 -12.41 -8.11 -4.66
N GLU A 94 -12.86 -8.53 -5.84
CA GLU A 94 -14.28 -8.47 -6.23
C GLU A 94 -15.18 -9.39 -5.41
N LYS A 95 -14.60 -10.48 -4.86
CA LYS A 95 -15.29 -11.44 -4.00
C LYS A 95 -15.41 -10.98 -2.55
N LEU A 96 -14.78 -9.87 -2.18
CA LEU A 96 -14.91 -9.32 -0.84
C LEU A 96 -16.37 -8.98 -0.54
N PRO A 97 -16.80 -9.14 0.73
CA PRO A 97 -18.16 -8.79 1.14
C PRO A 97 -18.42 -7.31 0.83
N LYS A 98 -19.40 -7.05 -0.04
CA LYS A 98 -19.76 -5.68 -0.43
C LYS A 98 -20.28 -4.95 0.81
N LEU A 99 -19.54 -3.94 1.26
CA LEU A 99 -20.03 -3.02 2.27
C LEU A 99 -21.28 -2.33 1.72
N ASN A 100 -22.40 -2.45 2.43
CA ASN A 100 -23.63 -1.68 2.19
C ASN A 100 -23.38 -0.21 2.54
N ARG A 101 -22.53 0.46 1.77
CA ARG A 101 -22.38 1.91 1.83
C ARG A 101 -23.57 2.47 1.06
N ARG A 102 -24.52 3.06 1.80
CA ARG A 102 -25.53 3.93 1.18
C ARG A 102 -24.78 4.92 0.29
N LEU A 103 -24.94 4.76 -1.02
CA LEU A 103 -24.37 5.63 -2.05
C LEU A 103 -24.79 7.06 -1.73
N SER A 104 -23.93 7.80 -1.04
CA SER A 104 -23.99 9.25 -1.11
C SER A 104 -23.46 9.57 -2.50
N HIS A 105 -24.37 9.95 -3.40
CA HIS A 105 -24.21 10.43 -4.77
C HIS A 105 -22.83 10.19 -5.44
N PRO A 106 -22.77 9.48 -6.59
CA PRO A 106 -21.52 8.99 -7.20
C PRO A 106 -20.42 10.03 -7.50
N GLY A 107 -20.70 11.33 -7.43
CA GLY A 107 -19.75 12.42 -7.75
C GLY A 107 -19.04 13.09 -6.57
N HIS A 108 -19.36 12.78 -5.31
CA HIS A 108 -18.90 13.60 -4.16
C HIS A 108 -18.34 12.83 -2.96
N PHE A 109 -18.03 11.54 -3.09
CA PHE A 109 -17.60 10.74 -1.94
C PHE A 109 -16.27 11.20 -1.30
N TRP A 110 -15.32 11.75 -2.09
CA TRP A 110 -13.99 12.13 -1.60
C TRP A 110 -13.96 13.44 -0.79
N LYS A 111 -14.95 14.34 -0.95
CA LYS A 111 -14.99 15.63 -0.22
C LYS A 111 -15.22 15.50 1.28
N SER A 112 -15.73 14.36 1.74
CA SER A 112 -15.98 14.12 3.18
C SER A 112 -14.71 13.75 3.96
N ALA A 113 -13.60 13.46 3.27
CA ALA A 113 -12.32 13.18 3.93
C ALA A 113 -11.67 14.43 4.56
N ASP A 114 -12.13 15.64 4.19
CA ASP A 114 -11.56 16.92 4.64
C ASP A 114 -12.11 17.41 6.01
N ILE A 115 -13.15 16.78 6.56
CA ILE A 115 -13.88 17.31 7.72
C ILE A 115 -13.21 17.01 9.08
N ASN A 116 -12.19 16.15 9.14
CA ASN A 116 -11.44 15.87 10.37
C ASN A 116 -9.97 16.29 10.30
N SER A 117 -9.71 17.47 9.73
CA SER A 117 -8.42 18.17 9.88
C SER A 117 -8.40 18.92 11.21
N SER A 118 -8.32 18.20 12.32
CA SER A 118 -7.84 18.79 13.59
C SER A 118 -6.79 17.94 14.30
N LYS A 119 -6.23 16.92 13.64
CA LYS A 119 -4.96 16.30 14.03
C LYS A 119 -4.17 15.93 12.77
N VAL A 120 -3.13 16.72 12.53
CA VAL A 120 -2.03 16.58 11.55
C VAL A 120 -1.96 15.19 10.88
N VAL A 121 -2.40 15.11 9.62
CA VAL A 121 -2.06 14.02 8.70
C VAL A 121 -1.09 14.60 7.66
N PRO A 122 0.08 13.99 7.41
CA PRO A 122 0.99 14.47 6.38
C PRO A 122 0.32 14.41 5.01
N ARG A 123 0.28 15.58 4.40
CA ARG A 123 -0.27 15.91 3.09
C ARG A 123 0.34 15.03 2.00
N PHE A 124 -0.49 14.22 1.35
CA PHE A 124 -0.13 13.48 0.12
C PHE A 124 -0.04 14.48 -1.04
N GLU A 125 1.13 15.08 -1.25
CA GLU A 125 1.39 15.91 -2.42
C GLU A 125 1.62 15.06 -3.67
N ARG A 126 0.54 14.91 -4.44
CA ARG A 126 0.47 15.17 -5.89
C ARG A 126 1.80 15.07 -6.66
N PHE A 127 2.16 13.87 -7.12
CA PHE A 127 3.03 13.72 -8.28
C PHE A 127 2.37 14.34 -9.52
N GLY A 128 3.18 15.08 -10.27
CA GLY A 128 2.73 16.12 -11.20
C GLY A 128 2.16 15.63 -12.53
N LEU A 129 1.29 16.48 -13.07
CA LEU A 129 1.17 16.73 -14.49
C LEU A 129 1.10 18.25 -14.63
N GLY A 130 2.05 18.78 -15.38
CA GLY A 130 2.39 20.19 -15.40
C GLY A 130 1.37 21.11 -16.06
N VAL A 131 1.53 22.38 -15.71
CA VAL A 131 1.30 23.61 -16.49
C VAL A 131 -0.13 23.88 -16.97
N LEU A 132 -0.76 24.88 -16.32
CA LEU A 132 -1.11 26.11 -17.02
C LEU A 132 -1.02 27.29 -16.03
N GLU A 133 -0.12 28.21 -16.32
CA GLU A 133 0.00 29.52 -15.67
C GLU A 133 -1.07 30.50 -16.20
N SER A 134 -1.19 31.64 -15.51
CA SER A 134 -1.93 32.86 -15.83
C SER A 134 -3.41 32.86 -15.40
N SER A 135 -3.95 33.86 -14.72
CA SER A 135 -3.43 35.15 -14.23
C SER A 135 -4.37 35.62 -13.13
N ASN A 136 -3.83 36.20 -12.05
CA ASN A 136 -4.59 37.13 -11.23
C ASN A 136 -4.56 38.49 -11.95
N PRO A 137 -5.61 39.33 -11.81
CA PRO A 137 -5.36 40.45 -10.91
C PRO A 137 -6.52 40.77 -9.97
N LYS A 138 -6.08 41.28 -8.83
CA LYS A 138 -6.82 41.96 -7.78
C LYS A 138 -7.54 43.20 -8.33
N MET A 139 -8.81 43.39 -7.96
CA MET A 139 -9.31 44.45 -7.07
C MET A 139 -10.75 44.13 -6.69
#